data_AF-I1XM11-F1
#
_entry.id   AF-I1XM11-F1
#
_cell.length_a   1.000
_cell.length_b   1.000
_cell.length_c   1.000
_cell.angle_alpha   90.00
_cell.angle_beta   90.00
_cell.angle_gamma   90.00
#
_symmetry.space_group_name_H-M   'P 1'
#
loop_
_entity.id
_entity.type
_entity.pdbx_description
1 polymer ?
#
loop_
_entity_poly.entity_id
_entity_poly.type
_entity_poly.pdbx_seq_one_letter_code
_entity_poly.pdbx_strand_id
1 'polypeptide(L)' 'MVKRTENVVLLKVIGTAELLAALAMFYFYHENVPAVIGGLILLGLSANSFYQAHKCYQRQYSPRKDDNS' A
#
# COMPACT_ATOMS: atom_id res chain seq x y z
N MET A 1 -15.11 -7.33 -12.58
CA MET A 1 -13.65 -7.11 -12.67
C MET A 1 -13.26 -5.67 -12.33
N VAL A 2 -13.96 -4.65 -12.85
CA VAL A 2 -13.68 -3.20 -12.65
C VAL A 2 -13.63 -2.76 -11.18
N LYS A 3 -14.63 -3.10 -10.35
CA LYS A 3 -14.65 -2.77 -8.90
C LYS A 3 -13.45 -3.30 -8.10
N ARG A 4 -12.83 -4.42 -8.53
CA ARG A 4 -11.67 -4.99 -7.85
C ARG A 4 -10.40 -4.19 -8.16
N THR A 5 -10.27 -3.72 -9.39
CA THR A 5 -9.17 -2.85 -9.83
C THR A 5 -9.25 -1.48 -9.15
N GLU A 6 -10.45 -0.88 -9.04
CA GLU A 6 -10.65 0.35 -8.27
C GLU A 6 -10.21 0.18 -6.82
N ASN A 7 -10.58 -0.92 -6.16
CA ASN A 7 -10.18 -1.16 -4.78
C ASN A 7 -8.66 -1.29 -4.62
N VAL A 8 -7.97 -1.92 -5.58
CA VAL A 8 -6.50 -2.04 -5.60
C VAL A 8 -5.83 -0.68 -5.82
N VAL A 9 -6.38 0.15 -6.71
CA VAL A 9 -5.89 1.51 -6.96
C VAL A 9 -6.12 2.39 -5.74
N LEU A 10 -7.30 2.31 -5.11
CA LEU A 10 -7.61 3.05 -3.89
C LEU A 10 -6.63 2.69 -2.77
N LEU A 11 -6.34 1.39 -2.60
CA LEU A 11 -5.39 0.88 -1.61
C LEU A 11 -3.97 1.39 -1.87
N LYS A 12 -3.57 1.46 -3.15
CA LYS A 12 -2.29 2.01 -3.59
C LYS A 12 -2.17 3.52 -3.35
N VAL A 13 -3.26 4.26 -3.57
CA VAL A 13 -3.32 5.72 -3.32
C VAL A 13 -3.24 6.01 -1.83
N ILE A 14 -3.98 5.28 -1.00
CA ILE A 14 -3.92 5.43 0.47
C ILE A 14 -2.51 5.10 0.98
N GLY A 15 -1.92 4.00 0.53
CA GLY A 15 -0.56 3.62 0.91
C GLY A 15 0.50 4.65 0.47
N THR A 16 0.36 5.28 -0.69
CA THR A 16 1.28 6.37 -1.11
C THR A 16 1.09 7.64 -0.28
N ALA A 17 -0.15 7.98 0.09
CA ALA A 17 -0.42 9.11 0.97
C ALA A 17 0.15 8.90 2.39
N GLU A 18 0.00 7.70 2.96
CA GLU A 18 0.60 7.33 4.24
C GLU A 18 2.13 7.37 4.20
N LEU A 19 2.73 6.93 3.09
CA LEU A 19 4.20 6.94 2.93
C LEU A 19 4.75 8.37 2.81
N LEU A 20 4.03 9.26 2.12
CA LEU A 20 4.35 10.69 2.09
C LEU A 20 4.20 11.35 3.46
N ALA A 21 3.14 10.99 4.22
CA ALA A 21 2.96 11.48 5.58
C ALA A 21 4.07 10.98 6.53
N ALA A 22 4.48 9.72 6.40
CA ALA A 22 5.62 9.16 7.14
C ALA A 22 6.91 9.90 6.79
N LEU A 23 7.21 10.12 5.51
CA LEU A 23 8.37 10.89 5.05
C LEU A 23 8.34 12.33 5.57
N ALA A 24 7.16 12.99 5.57
CA ALA A 24 7.01 14.32 6.13
C ALA A 24 7.27 14.34 7.64
N MET A 25 6.75 13.36 8.39
CA MET A 25 7.05 13.25 9.83
C MET A 25 8.53 12.98 10.10
N PHE A 26 9.17 12.15 9.27
CA PHE A 26 10.61 11.91 9.34
C PHE A 26 11.45 13.13 8.96
N TYR A 27 10.98 14.00 8.07
CA TYR A 27 11.74 15.20 7.66
C TYR A 27 11.55 16.35 8.66
N PHE A 28 10.32 16.65 9.05
CA PHE A 28 10.00 17.80 9.91
C PHE A 28 10.16 17.51 11.41
N TYR A 29 10.00 16.27 11.85
CA TYR A 29 9.93 15.92 13.28
C TYR A 29 10.90 14.80 13.67
N HIS A 30 12.01 14.62 12.94
CA HIS A 30 12.99 13.55 13.17
C HIS A 30 13.59 13.54 14.58
N GLU A 31 13.65 14.70 15.24
CA GLU A 31 14.18 14.86 16.61
C GLU A 31 13.20 14.35 17.68
N ASN A 32 11.91 14.21 17.31
CA ASN A 32 10.88 13.71 18.22
C ASN A 32 10.72 12.20 18.04
N VAL A 33 11.20 11.44 19.03
CA VAL A 33 11.02 9.98 19.15
C VAL A 33 9.58 9.51 18.79
N PRO A 34 8.49 10.13 19.26
CA PRO A 34 7.14 9.70 18.88
C PRO A 34 6.81 9.89 17.40
N ALA A 35 7.37 10.91 16.73
CA ALA A 35 7.16 11.11 15.29
C ALA A 35 7.92 10.09 14.45
N VAL A 36 9.12 9.67 14.89
CA VAL A 36 9.88 8.57 14.27
C VAL A 36 9.13 7.25 14.41
N ILE A 37 8.60 6.94 15.60
CA ILE A 37 7.79 5.74 15.84
C ILE A 37 6.51 5.76 15.00
N GLY A 38 5.81 6.91 14.95
CA GLY A 38 4.63 7.10 14.11
C GLY A 38 4.93 6.90 12.62
N GLY A 39 6.06 7.43 12.16
CA GLY A 39 6.55 7.24 10.79
C GLY A 39 6.83 5.77 10.46
N LEU A 40 7.46 5.02 11.38
CA LEU A 40 7.71 3.58 11.19
C LEU A 40 6.42 2.76 11.14
N ILE A 41 5.43 3.09 11.97
CA ILE A 41 4.12 2.42 11.97
C ILE A 41 3.40 2.66 10.64
N LEU A 42 3.36 3.90 10.16
CA LEU A 42 2.78 4.24 8.85
C LEU A 42 3.53 3.57 7.69
N LEU A 43 4.85 3.45 7.78
CA LEU A 43 5.65 2.69 6.82
C LEU A 43 5.27 1.20 6.80
N GLY A 44 5.07 0.59 7.98
CA GLY A 44 4.62 -0.80 8.08
C GLY A 44 3.21 -1.01 7.52
N LEU A 45 2.27 -0.10 7.83
CA LEU A 45 0.89 -0.15 7.34
C LEU A 45 0.83 0.04 5.82
N SER A 46 1.54 1.04 5.29
CA SER A 46 1.63 1.27 3.84
C SER A 46 2.23 0.06 3.11
N ALA A 47 3.33 -0.52 3.61
CA ALA A 47 3.93 -1.71 3.03
C ALA A 47 2.96 -2.92 3.00
N ASN A 48 2.21 -3.15 4.07
CA ASN A 48 1.22 -4.22 4.14
C ASN A 48 0.03 -4.00 3.17
N SER A 49 -0.39 -2.74 3.04
CA SER A 49 -1.43 -2.30 2.10
C SER A 49 -1.00 -2.53 0.64
N PHE A 50 0.25 -2.16 0.31
CA PHE A 50 0.86 -2.40 -1.00
C PHE A 50 1.05 -3.89 -1.31
N TYR A 51 1.47 -4.69 -0.33
CA TYR A 51 1.68 -6.12 -0.53
C TYR A 51 0.38 -6.84 -0.88
N GLN A 52 -0.72 -6.51 -0.20
CA GLN A 52 -2.05 -7.06 -0.51
C GLN A 52 -2.54 -6.61 -1.88
N ALA A 53 -2.39 -5.34 -2.22
CA ALA A 53 -2.69 -4.81 -3.55
C ALA A 53 -1.89 -5.54 -4.64
N HIS A 54 -0.59 -5.75 -4.41
CA HIS A 54 0.31 -6.42 -5.35
C HIS A 54 -0.03 -7.90 -5.54
N LYS A 55 -0.29 -8.65 -4.45
CA LYS A 55 -0.74 -10.05 -4.53
C LYS A 55 -2.09 -10.19 -5.22
N CYS A 56 -3.04 -9.27 -4.98
CA CYS A 56 -4.33 -9.25 -5.68
C CYS A 56 -4.18 -8.92 -7.16
N TYR A 57 -3.31 -7.97 -7.50
CA TYR A 57 -2.97 -7.62 -8.88
C TYR A 57 -2.35 -8.81 -9.62
N GLN A 58 -1.35 -9.46 -9.01
CA GLN A 58 -0.67 -10.63 -9.59
C GLN A 58 -1.63 -11.81 -9.79
N ARG A 59 -2.55 -12.05 -8.85
CA ARG A 59 -3.59 -13.09 -9.00
C ARG A 59 -4.64 -12.75 -10.08
N GLN A 60 -4.87 -11.47 -10.38
CA GLN A 60 -5.73 -11.07 -11.51
C GLN A 60 -5.01 -11.14 -12.86
N TYR A 61 -3.69 -10.92 -12.88
CA TYR A 61 -2.89 -10.94 -14.12
C TYR A 61 -2.26 -12.30 -14.44
N SER A 62 -2.24 -13.23 -13.48
CA SER A 62 -2.01 -14.64 -13.76
C SER A 62 -3.30 -15.19 -14.36
N PRO A 63 -3.41 -15.37 -15.68
CA PRO A 63 -4.61 -15.94 -16.26
C PRO A 63 -4.78 -17.31 -15.59
N ARG A 64 -5.90 -17.49 -14.87
CA ARG A 64 -6.42 -18.83 -14.73
C ARG A 64 -6.61 -19.32 -16.16
N LYS A 65 -5.87 -20.37 -16.54
CA LYS A 65 -6.28 -21.29 -17.59
C LYS A 65 -7.60 -21.92 -17.11
N ASP A 66 -8.68 -21.17 -17.15
CA ASP A 66 -10.03 -21.63 -16.90
C ASP A 66 -10.92 -20.98 -17.98
N ASP A 67 -10.58 -21.24 -19.24
CA ASP A 67 -11.51 -21.15 -20.35
C ASP A 67 -11.20 -22.34 -21.28
N ASN A 68 -12.09 -23.33 -21.22
CA ASN A 68 -12.27 -24.49 -22.10
C ASN A 68 -11.15 -25.54 -22.21
N SER A 69 -11.36 -26.70 -21.56
CA SER A 69 -11.52 -27.99 -22.26
C SER A 69 -12.20 -29.02 -21.37
#